data_AF-A0AAQ3N0A9-F1
#
_entry.id   AF-A0AAQ3N0A9-F1
#
_cell.length_a   1.000
_cell.length_b   1.000
_cell.length_c   1.000
_cell.angle_alpha   90.00
_cell.angle_beta   90.00
_cell.angle_gamma   90.00
#
_symmetry.space_group_name_H-M   'P 1'
#
loop_
_entity.id
_entity.type
_entity.pdbx_description
1 polymer ?
#
loop_
_entity_poly.entity_id
_entity_poly.type
_entity_poly.pdbx_seq_one_letter_code
_entity_poly.pdbx_strand_id
1 'polypeptide(L)'
;MVTGKSAKKPGSAEIDGAKEFERVQNLSWLSSISQNNILLQRKEQSHKKKQKYVFEVSQENRFRKLVEVSAKMLGPEATLELFGKLGRKPDAKGYSALVEMCIDKARGTDDEGITIELGKVFNLFKSMREQGLELEEQTYCPLLLYIIDMRMVEEFQFFYVIIKEENPSSVARLGYYEMLLWLRVNNEEKIQSICNYIAENDSEDMSDIRGRRTSFMFFSTCTILP
;
A
#
# COMPACT_ATOMS: atom_id res chain seq x y z
N MET A 1 -51.65 62.25 -31.02
CA MET A 1 -52.54 61.46 -30.14
C MET A 1 -52.90 60.17 -30.87
N VAL A 2 -52.20 59.07 -30.53
CA VAL A 2 -52.76 57.81 -29.96
C VAL A 2 -53.55 57.00 -31.02
N THR A 3 -52.92 56.07 -31.78
CA THR A 3 -52.75 54.60 -31.52
C THR A 3 -54.08 53.84 -31.37
N GLY A 4 -54.35 52.66 -31.94
CA GLY A 4 -53.54 51.64 -32.59
C GLY A 4 -54.41 50.43 -32.99
N LYS A 5 -53.79 49.51 -33.75
CA LYS A 5 -54.35 48.29 -34.38
C LYS A 5 -54.08 47.07 -33.46
N SER A 6 -55.02 46.14 -33.27
CA SER A 6 -54.79 44.75 -32.77
C SER A 6 -56.10 43.94 -32.89
N ALA A 7 -56.28 42.83 -33.62
CA ALA A 7 -55.59 41.53 -33.73
C ALA A 7 -55.99 40.46 -32.66
N LYS A 8 -56.59 39.35 -33.17
CA LYS A 8 -56.76 37.98 -32.61
C LYS A 8 -57.69 37.82 -31.37
N LYS A 9 -58.49 36.74 -31.24
CA LYS A 9 -58.11 35.31 -31.32
C LYS A 9 -59.37 34.40 -31.42
N PRO A 10 -59.31 33.24 -32.10
CA PRO A 10 -60.38 32.24 -32.04
C PRO A 10 -60.15 31.21 -30.93
N GLY A 11 -61.27 30.71 -30.37
CA GLY A 11 -61.45 29.34 -29.85
C GLY A 11 -60.62 28.93 -28.63
N SER A 12 -61.22 28.99 -27.44
CA SER A 12 -60.82 28.12 -26.33
C SER A 12 -61.41 26.72 -26.60
N ALA A 13 -60.54 25.78 -26.97
CA ALA A 13 -60.86 24.36 -26.92
C ALA A 13 -61.09 23.95 -25.47
N GLU A 14 -62.26 23.39 -25.16
CA GLU A 14 -62.49 22.65 -23.92
C GLU A 14 -61.51 21.48 -23.87
N ILE A 15 -60.50 21.60 -23.00
CA ILE A 15 -59.62 20.50 -22.67
C ILE A 15 -60.37 19.65 -21.66
N ASP A 16 -60.86 18.51 -22.13
CA ASP A 16 -61.47 17.44 -21.34
C ASP A 16 -60.50 16.97 -20.24
N GLY A 17 -60.67 17.52 -19.03
CA GLY A 17 -59.78 17.32 -17.89
C GLY A 17 -59.64 15.85 -17.45
N ALA A 18 -60.56 14.98 -17.84
CA ALA A 18 -60.44 13.54 -17.62
C ALA A 18 -59.29 12.91 -18.42
N LYS A 19 -59.12 13.32 -19.70
CA LYS A 19 -58.04 12.84 -20.58
C LYS A 19 -56.67 13.43 -20.24
N GLU A 20 -56.65 14.55 -19.51
CA GLU A 20 -55.42 15.17 -19.03
C GLU A 20 -54.96 14.53 -17.72
N PHE A 21 -55.89 14.27 -16.78
CA PHE A 21 -55.60 13.53 -15.54
C PHE A 21 -55.11 12.10 -15.81
N GLU A 22 -55.73 11.38 -16.73
CA GLU A 22 -55.30 10.03 -17.12
C GLU A 22 -53.92 10.06 -17.81
N ARG A 23 -53.61 11.11 -18.59
CA ARG A 23 -52.27 11.31 -19.15
C ARG A 23 -51.21 11.61 -18.08
N VAL A 24 -51.54 12.44 -17.09
CA VAL A 24 -50.64 12.81 -15.99
C VAL A 24 -50.38 11.60 -15.08
N GLN A 25 -51.41 10.79 -14.78
CA GLN A 25 -51.25 9.53 -14.05
C GLN A 25 -50.40 8.53 -14.82
N ASN A 26 -50.62 8.39 -16.14
CA ASN A 26 -49.80 7.54 -16.99
C ASN A 26 -48.34 8.03 -17.09
N LEU A 27 -48.10 9.34 -17.15
CA LEU A 27 -46.76 9.94 -17.14
C LEU A 27 -46.04 9.71 -15.80
N SER A 28 -46.76 9.81 -14.68
CA SER A 28 -46.25 9.54 -13.34
C SER A 28 -45.87 8.06 -13.16
N TRP A 29 -46.72 7.14 -13.64
CA TRP A 29 -46.48 5.71 -13.60
C TRP A 29 -45.29 5.30 -14.48
N LEU A 30 -45.21 5.83 -15.70
CA LEU A 30 -44.09 5.58 -16.63
C LEU A 30 -42.76 6.13 -16.10
N SER A 31 -42.78 7.28 -15.41
CA SER A 31 -41.62 7.83 -14.70
C SER A 31 -41.15 6.91 -13.58
N SER A 32 -42.08 6.38 -12.77
CA SER A 32 -41.75 5.45 -11.68
C SER A 32 -41.17 4.12 -12.19
N ILE A 33 -41.69 3.58 -13.30
CA ILE A 33 -41.15 2.38 -13.95
C ILE A 33 -39.75 2.64 -14.53
N SER A 34 -39.57 3.78 -15.19
CA SER A 34 -38.27 4.22 -15.72
C SER A 34 -37.22 4.34 -14.61
N GLN A 35 -37.56 4.99 -13.50
CA GLN A 35 -36.68 5.12 -12.34
C GLN A 35 -36.37 3.78 -11.68
N ASN A 36 -37.35 2.88 -11.57
CA ASN A 36 -37.15 1.52 -11.05
C ASN A 36 -36.23 0.69 -11.95
N ASN A 37 -36.37 0.80 -13.27
CA ASN A 37 -35.48 0.14 -14.24
C ASN A 37 -34.05 0.68 -14.18
N ILE A 38 -33.86 2.00 -14.04
CA ILE A 38 -32.55 2.62 -13.87
C ILE A 38 -31.90 2.17 -12.55
N LEU A 39 -32.65 2.11 -11.45
CA LEU A 39 -32.16 1.62 -10.16
C LEU A 39 -31.78 0.13 -10.21
N LEU A 40 -32.61 -0.70 -10.85
CA LEU A 40 -32.31 -2.13 -11.08
C LEU A 40 -31.03 -2.31 -11.90
N GLN A 41 -30.88 -1.57 -13.00
CA GLN A 41 -29.70 -1.62 -13.86
C GLN A 41 -28.43 -1.17 -13.10
N ARG A 42 -28.55 -0.12 -12.27
CA ARG A 42 -27.45 0.37 -11.42
C ARG A 42 -27.09 -0.65 -10.33
N LYS A 43 -28.08 -1.33 -9.77
CA LYS A 43 -27.90 -2.39 -8.77
C LYS A 43 -27.20 -3.61 -9.40
N GLU A 44 -27.63 -4.08 -10.57
CA GLU A 44 -26.96 -5.15 -11.32
C GLU A 44 -25.52 -4.80 -11.69
N GLN A 45 -25.27 -3.58 -12.17
CA GLN A 45 -23.90 -3.11 -12.44
C GLN A 45 -23.05 -3.10 -11.16
N SER A 46 -23.63 -2.70 -10.03
CA SER A 46 -22.94 -2.75 -8.73
C SER A 46 -22.64 -4.19 -8.28
N HIS A 47 -23.58 -5.13 -8.48
CA HIS A 47 -23.39 -6.55 -8.16
C HIS A 47 -22.34 -7.19 -9.06
N LYS A 48 -22.33 -6.89 -10.36
CA LYS A 48 -21.29 -7.35 -11.30
C LYS A 48 -19.91 -6.81 -10.94
N LYS A 49 -19.80 -5.52 -10.59
CA LYS A 49 -18.55 -4.91 -10.10
C LYS A 49 -18.07 -5.55 -8.81
N LYS A 50 -18.97 -5.77 -7.84
CA LYS A 50 -18.65 -6.46 -6.59
C LYS A 50 -18.20 -7.90 -6.81
N GLN A 51 -18.90 -8.67 -7.65
CA GLN A 51 -18.51 -10.05 -7.99
C GLN A 51 -17.15 -10.11 -8.69
N LYS A 52 -16.90 -9.20 -9.65
CA LYS A 52 -15.61 -9.10 -10.32
C LYS A 52 -14.48 -8.80 -9.33
N TYR A 53 -14.70 -7.82 -8.45
CA TYR A 53 -13.72 -7.47 -7.41
C TYR A 53 -13.48 -8.62 -6.43
N VAL A 54 -14.53 -9.28 -5.93
CA VAL A 54 -14.40 -10.45 -5.04
C VAL A 54 -13.66 -11.59 -5.73
N PHE A 55 -13.90 -11.80 -7.03
CA PHE A 55 -13.20 -12.80 -7.82
C PHE A 55 -11.71 -12.47 -7.99
N GLU A 56 -11.37 -11.22 -8.31
CA GLU A 56 -9.99 -10.73 -8.45
C GLU A 56 -9.23 -10.85 -7.11
N VAL A 57 -9.78 -10.33 -6.02
CA VAL A 57 -9.20 -10.43 -4.67
C VAL A 57 -9.08 -11.89 -4.23
N SER A 58 -10.04 -12.74 -4.57
CA SER A 58 -9.94 -14.17 -4.27
C SER A 58 -8.84 -14.85 -5.08
N GLN A 59 -8.62 -14.46 -6.34
CA GLN A 59 -7.56 -15.01 -7.19
C GLN A 59 -6.17 -14.60 -6.70
N GLU A 60 -5.98 -13.34 -6.35
CA GLU A 60 -4.72 -12.83 -5.76
C GLU A 60 -4.38 -13.56 -4.45
N ASN A 61 -5.38 -13.74 -3.57
CA ASN A 61 -5.18 -14.47 -2.32
C ASN A 61 -4.83 -15.95 -2.54
N ARG A 62 -5.43 -16.61 -3.53
CA ARG A 62 -5.08 -18.00 -3.89
C ARG A 62 -3.67 -18.08 -4.49
N PHE A 63 -3.31 -17.12 -5.33
CA PHE A 63 -1.98 -17.06 -5.93
C PHE A 63 -0.91 -16.85 -4.86
N ARG A 64 -1.11 -15.91 -3.93
CA ARG A 64 -0.22 -15.71 -2.78
C ARG A 64 -0.03 -16.98 -1.96
N LYS A 65 -1.11 -17.67 -1.59
CA LYS A 65 -1.01 -18.96 -0.88
C LYS A 65 -0.24 -20.02 -1.67
N LEU A 66 -0.38 -20.02 -2.99
CA LEU A 66 0.38 -20.93 -3.84
C LEU A 66 1.87 -20.60 -3.80
N VAL A 67 2.24 -19.32 -3.88
CA VAL A 67 3.63 -18.86 -3.71
C VAL A 67 4.18 -19.29 -2.36
N GLU A 68 3.45 -19.07 -1.26
CA GLU A 68 3.86 -19.46 0.09
C GLU A 68 4.09 -20.99 0.22
N VAL A 69 3.17 -21.81 -0.29
CA VAL A 69 3.29 -23.28 -0.24
C VAL A 69 4.44 -23.77 -1.12
N SER A 70 4.60 -23.22 -2.32
CA SER A 70 5.71 -23.55 -3.22
C SER A 70 7.05 -23.16 -2.62
N ALA A 71 7.15 -21.98 -2.00
CA ALA A 71 8.37 -21.50 -1.35
C ALA A 71 8.80 -22.45 -0.23
N LYS A 72 7.86 -22.89 0.60
CA LYS A 72 8.11 -23.88 1.66
C LYS A 72 8.63 -25.21 1.11
N MET A 73 8.14 -25.64 -0.06
CA MET A 73 8.49 -26.94 -0.63
C MET A 73 9.77 -26.91 -1.48
N LEU A 74 10.01 -25.84 -2.23
CA LEU A 74 11.06 -25.74 -3.25
C LEU A 74 12.19 -24.77 -2.86
N GLY A 75 11.95 -23.85 -1.92
CA GLY A 75 12.81 -22.71 -1.66
C GLY A 75 12.44 -21.47 -2.48
N PRO A 76 12.99 -20.30 -2.11
CA PRO A 76 12.55 -19.01 -2.65
C PRO A 76 12.95 -18.81 -4.11
N GLU A 77 14.19 -19.14 -4.46
CA GLU A 77 14.71 -19.00 -5.84
C GLU A 77 13.99 -19.92 -6.81
N ALA A 78 13.87 -21.21 -6.46
CA ALA A 78 13.19 -22.19 -7.29
C ALA A 78 11.70 -21.84 -7.47
N THR A 79 11.09 -21.24 -6.46
CA THR A 79 9.71 -20.73 -6.53
C THR A 79 9.61 -19.55 -7.50
N LEU A 80 10.53 -18.59 -7.43
CA LEU A 80 10.57 -17.50 -8.40
C LEU A 80 10.75 -18.00 -9.83
N GLU A 81 11.64 -18.97 -10.06
CA GLU A 81 11.87 -19.54 -11.38
C GLU A 81 10.61 -20.25 -11.91
N LEU A 82 9.95 -21.06 -11.07
CA LEU A 82 8.70 -21.74 -11.41
C LEU A 82 7.62 -20.73 -11.86
N PHE A 83 7.42 -19.69 -11.08
CA PHE A 83 6.40 -18.67 -11.34
C PHE A 83 6.75 -17.76 -12.53
N GLY A 84 8.05 -17.52 -12.74
CA GLY A 84 8.57 -16.89 -13.95
C GLY A 84 8.23 -17.68 -15.21
N LYS A 85 8.43 -19.01 -15.21
CA LYS A 85 8.08 -19.90 -16.33
C LYS A 85 6.58 -19.96 -16.61
N LEU A 86 5.75 -19.80 -15.57
CA LEU A 86 4.28 -19.76 -15.69
C LEU A 86 3.75 -18.39 -16.15
N GLY A 87 4.62 -17.41 -16.39
CA GLY A 87 4.23 -16.04 -16.78
C GLY A 87 3.49 -15.29 -15.66
N ARG A 88 3.57 -15.77 -14.42
CA ARG A 88 2.93 -15.14 -13.25
C ARG A 88 3.99 -14.78 -12.24
N LYS A 89 4.54 -13.57 -12.33
CA LYS A 89 5.54 -13.08 -11.37
C LYS A 89 4.89 -12.70 -10.04
N PRO A 90 5.56 -12.91 -8.89
CA PRO A 90 5.06 -12.43 -7.61
C PRO A 90 4.97 -10.90 -7.57
N ASP A 91 3.98 -10.39 -6.83
CA ASP A 91 3.89 -8.98 -6.47
C ASP A 91 4.77 -8.68 -5.24
N ALA A 92 4.84 -7.41 -4.82
CA ALA A 92 5.63 -6.99 -3.65
C ALA A 92 5.28 -7.80 -2.38
N LYS A 93 4.01 -8.18 -2.20
CA LYS A 93 3.56 -9.02 -1.07
C LYS A 93 4.07 -10.45 -1.19
N GLY A 94 4.09 -11.01 -2.39
CA GLY A 94 4.70 -12.31 -2.66
C GLY A 94 6.20 -12.32 -2.31
N TYR A 95 6.94 -11.27 -2.67
CA TYR A 95 8.34 -11.11 -2.27
C TYR A 95 8.51 -10.98 -0.76
N SER A 96 7.67 -10.17 -0.09
CA SER A 96 7.67 -10.04 1.38
C SER A 96 7.51 -11.42 2.05
N ALA A 97 6.59 -12.26 1.56
CA ALA A 97 6.43 -13.63 2.06
C ALA A 97 7.66 -14.53 1.81
N LEU A 98 8.37 -14.35 0.70
CA LEU A 98 9.62 -15.07 0.43
C LEU A 98 10.74 -14.62 1.37
N VAL A 99 10.84 -13.33 1.68
CA VAL A 99 11.80 -12.77 2.64
C VAL A 99 11.54 -13.32 4.04
N GLU A 100 10.28 -13.30 4.49
CA GLU A 100 9.89 -13.87 5.80
C GLU A 100 10.27 -15.35 5.90
N MET A 101 10.09 -16.12 4.83
CA MET A 101 10.50 -17.52 4.81
C MET A 101 12.01 -17.70 4.93
N CYS A 102 12.83 -16.87 4.26
CA CYS A 102 14.30 -16.92 4.44
C CYS A 102 14.68 -16.64 5.89
N ILE A 103 14.03 -15.66 6.52
CA ILE A 103 14.25 -15.31 7.94
C ILE A 103 13.87 -16.48 8.85
N ASP A 104 12.71 -17.10 8.63
CA ASP A 104 12.25 -18.26 9.40
C ASP A 104 13.25 -19.42 9.32
N LYS A 105 13.87 -19.63 8.15
CA LYS A 105 14.93 -20.61 7.97
C LYS A 105 16.20 -20.21 8.71
N ALA A 106 16.65 -18.96 8.56
CA ALA A 106 17.86 -18.44 9.19
C ALA A 106 17.82 -18.58 10.73
N ARG A 107 16.65 -18.40 11.35
CA ARG A 107 16.45 -18.57 12.80
C ARG A 107 16.74 -19.98 13.30
N GLY A 108 16.68 -20.98 12.43
CA GLY A 108 16.89 -22.40 12.77
C GLY A 108 18.27 -22.94 12.37
N THR A 109 19.17 -22.10 11.87
CA THR A 109 20.48 -22.50 11.34
C THR A 109 21.64 -21.87 12.13
N ASP A 110 22.86 -22.28 11.80
CA ASP A 110 24.11 -21.67 12.26
C ASP A 110 24.49 -20.43 11.43
N ASP A 111 25.65 -19.82 11.73
CA ASP A 111 26.12 -18.58 11.10
C ASP A 111 26.30 -18.73 9.57
N GLU A 112 26.78 -19.90 9.11
CA GLU A 112 26.88 -20.21 7.68
C GLU A 112 25.48 -20.29 7.04
N GLY A 113 24.55 -20.98 7.68
CA GLY A 113 23.15 -21.04 7.23
C GLY A 113 22.47 -19.69 7.22
N ILE A 114 22.72 -18.82 8.20
CA ILE A 114 22.22 -17.43 8.22
C ILE A 114 22.75 -16.68 7.01
N THR A 115 24.05 -16.77 6.74
CA THR A 115 24.69 -16.11 5.58
C THR A 115 24.07 -16.58 4.26
N ILE A 116 23.81 -17.90 4.13
CA ILE A 116 23.15 -18.47 2.96
C ILE A 116 21.75 -17.88 2.78
N GLU A 117 20.91 -17.88 3.82
CA GLU A 117 19.54 -17.37 3.74
C GLU A 117 19.48 -15.85 3.51
N LEU A 118 20.43 -15.07 4.05
CA LEU A 118 20.55 -13.64 3.75
C LEU A 118 20.98 -13.40 2.29
N GLY A 119 21.88 -14.22 1.75
CA GLY A 119 22.25 -14.20 0.33
C GLY A 119 21.05 -14.44 -0.60
N LYS A 120 20.10 -15.29 -0.17
CA LYS A 120 18.83 -15.49 -0.88
C LYS A 120 17.97 -14.23 -0.89
N VAL A 121 17.84 -13.56 0.26
CA VAL A 121 17.11 -12.28 0.36
C VAL A 121 17.71 -11.20 -0.55
N PHE A 122 19.04 -11.11 -0.64
CA PHE A 122 19.69 -10.22 -1.59
C PHE A 122 19.28 -10.51 -3.05
N ASN A 123 19.25 -11.79 -3.44
CA ASN A 123 18.80 -12.20 -4.77
C ASN A 123 17.32 -11.88 -5.01
N LEU A 124 16.47 -11.96 -3.98
CA LEU A 124 15.07 -11.54 -4.05
C LEU A 124 14.95 -10.05 -4.38
N PHE A 125 15.68 -9.18 -3.67
CA PHE A 125 15.66 -7.72 -3.93
C PHE A 125 16.16 -7.40 -5.34
N LYS A 126 17.25 -8.05 -5.77
CA LYS A 126 17.74 -7.93 -7.14
C LYS A 126 16.67 -8.32 -8.17
N SER A 127 15.94 -9.40 -7.94
CA SER A 127 14.88 -9.85 -8.85
C SER A 127 13.69 -8.88 -8.89
N MET A 128 13.33 -8.25 -7.76
CA MET A 128 12.30 -7.20 -7.74
C MET A 128 12.67 -6.04 -8.65
N ARG A 129 13.91 -5.54 -8.54
CA ARG A 129 14.45 -4.48 -9.39
C ARG A 129 14.39 -4.86 -10.87
N GLU A 130 14.84 -6.06 -11.22
CA GLU A 130 14.81 -6.57 -12.61
C GLU A 130 13.38 -6.68 -13.17
N GLN A 131 12.38 -6.78 -12.29
CA GLN A 131 10.96 -6.82 -12.66
C GLN A 131 10.30 -5.43 -12.66
N GLY A 132 11.04 -4.37 -12.31
CA GLY A 132 10.53 -3.02 -12.21
C GLY A 132 9.60 -2.81 -11.01
N LEU A 133 9.69 -3.68 -10.00
CA LEU A 133 8.94 -3.52 -8.74
C LEU A 133 9.75 -2.66 -7.78
N GLU A 134 9.10 -1.68 -7.15
CA GLU A 134 9.73 -0.86 -6.12
C GLU A 134 9.93 -1.67 -4.84
N LEU A 135 11.10 -1.51 -4.21
CA LEU A 135 11.41 -2.12 -2.93
C LEU A 135 10.76 -1.30 -1.80
N GLU A 136 9.53 -1.69 -1.43
CA GLU A 136 8.75 -1.04 -0.38
C GLU A 136 9.17 -1.48 1.03
N GLU A 137 8.86 -0.63 2.03
CA GLU A 137 9.16 -0.89 3.44
C GLU A 137 8.60 -2.23 3.95
N GLN A 138 7.39 -2.60 3.54
CA GLN A 138 6.78 -3.86 3.92
C GLN A 138 7.60 -5.11 3.51
N THR A 139 8.48 -4.97 2.52
CA THR A 139 9.31 -6.08 2.02
C THR A 139 10.62 -6.20 2.80
N TYR A 140 11.28 -5.09 3.10
CA TYR A 140 12.58 -5.12 3.80
C TYR A 140 12.49 -4.96 5.32
N CYS A 141 11.36 -4.46 5.85
CA CYS A 141 11.16 -4.29 7.29
C CYS A 141 11.38 -5.59 8.08
N PRO A 142 10.81 -6.75 7.69
CA PRO A 142 11.03 -8.00 8.41
C PRO A 142 12.53 -8.38 8.50
N LEU A 143 13.27 -8.17 7.41
CA LEU A 143 14.70 -8.43 7.34
C LEU A 143 15.47 -7.52 8.30
N LEU A 144 15.23 -6.21 8.26
CA LEU A 144 15.95 -5.27 9.11
C LEU A 144 15.68 -5.53 10.60
N LEU A 145 14.43 -5.82 10.96
CA LEU A 145 14.08 -6.16 12.34
C LEU A 145 14.78 -7.46 12.80
N TYR A 146 14.83 -8.48 11.95
CA TYR A 146 15.58 -9.71 12.24
C TYR A 146 17.07 -9.43 12.46
N ILE A 147 17.70 -8.67 11.57
CA ILE A 147 19.12 -8.31 11.66
C ILE A 147 19.41 -7.53 12.96
N ILE A 148 18.55 -6.56 13.30
CA ILE A 148 18.65 -5.79 14.55
C ILE A 148 18.53 -6.72 15.76
N ASP A 149 17.51 -7.58 15.79
CA ASP A 149 17.27 -8.48 16.92
C ASP A 149 18.46 -9.40 17.19
N MET A 150 19.10 -9.87 16.11
CA MET A 150 20.29 -10.73 16.12
C MET A 150 21.60 -9.94 16.26
N ARG A 151 21.57 -8.60 16.32
CA ARG A 151 22.73 -7.72 16.50
C ARG A 151 23.79 -7.82 15.39
N MET A 152 23.35 -8.10 14.17
CA MET A 152 24.19 -8.31 12.99
C MET A 152 24.52 -6.97 12.32
N VAL A 153 25.58 -6.30 12.80
CA VAL A 153 25.91 -4.92 12.39
C VAL A 153 26.40 -4.85 10.96
N GLU A 154 27.25 -5.79 10.55
CA GLU A 154 27.84 -5.85 9.22
C GLU A 154 26.78 -6.08 8.14
N GLU A 155 25.89 -7.03 8.37
CA GLU A 155 24.76 -7.36 7.49
C GLU A 155 23.78 -6.19 7.42
N PHE A 156 23.54 -5.50 8.53
CA PHE A 156 22.71 -4.29 8.53
C PHE A 156 23.27 -3.23 7.58
N GLN A 157 24.57 -2.94 7.68
CA GLN A 157 25.21 -1.94 6.83
C GLN A 157 25.20 -2.37 5.36
N PHE A 158 25.41 -3.66 5.08
CA PHE A 158 25.30 -4.22 3.73
C PHE A 158 23.91 -3.99 3.14
N PHE A 159 22.84 -4.39 3.85
CA PHE A 159 21.47 -4.21 3.36
C PHE A 159 21.02 -2.75 3.35
N TYR A 160 21.51 -1.90 4.25
CA TYR A 160 21.24 -0.47 4.24
C TYR A 160 21.62 0.15 2.90
N VAL A 161 22.83 -0.14 2.39
CA VAL A 161 23.31 0.38 1.10
C VAL A 161 22.41 -0.10 -0.04
N ILE A 162 22.10 -1.40 -0.07
CA ILE A 162 21.24 -1.99 -1.11
C ILE A 162 19.86 -1.34 -1.11
N ILE A 163 19.19 -1.26 0.05
CA ILE A 163 17.82 -0.72 0.13
C ILE A 163 17.81 0.77 -0.23
N LYS A 164 18.84 1.52 0.17
CA LYS A 164 18.98 2.94 -0.19
C LYS A 164 19.16 3.14 -1.71
N GLU A 165 19.93 2.29 -2.36
CA GLU A 165 20.13 2.34 -3.82
C GLU A 165 18.84 1.97 -4.58
N GLU A 166 18.13 0.95 -4.10
CA GLU A 166 16.86 0.49 -4.70
C GLU A 166 15.71 1.47 -4.47
N ASN A 167 15.66 2.09 -3.30
CA ASN A 167 14.64 3.05 -2.93
C ASN A 167 15.25 4.26 -2.20
N PRO A 168 15.67 5.31 -2.93
CA PRO A 168 16.24 6.51 -2.32
C PRO A 168 15.29 7.24 -1.36
N SER A 169 13.97 7.05 -1.49
CA SER A 169 12.98 7.65 -0.58
C SER A 169 12.99 7.01 0.81
N SER A 170 13.62 5.83 0.95
CA SER A 170 13.69 5.08 2.21
C SER A 170 14.69 5.65 3.21
N VAL A 171 15.55 6.62 2.86
CA VAL A 171 16.65 7.11 3.71
C VAL A 171 16.20 7.49 5.12
N ALA A 172 15.11 8.27 5.25
CA ALA A 172 14.58 8.66 6.56
C ALA A 172 14.14 7.45 7.38
N ARG A 173 13.58 6.43 6.72
CA ARG A 173 13.14 5.20 7.37
C ARG A 173 14.31 4.28 7.74
N LEU A 174 15.31 4.18 6.88
CA LEU A 174 16.54 3.45 7.15
C LEU A 174 17.30 4.05 8.34
N GLY A 175 17.32 5.38 8.47
CA GLY A 175 17.88 6.06 9.65
C GLY A 175 17.18 5.66 10.95
N TYR A 176 15.87 5.48 10.95
CA TYR A 176 15.14 4.95 12.11
C TYR A 176 15.58 3.52 12.48
N TYR A 177 15.73 2.63 11.50
CA TYR A 177 16.22 1.28 11.75
C TYR A 177 17.69 1.26 12.22
N GLU A 178 18.51 2.17 11.71
CA GLU A 178 19.90 2.34 12.15
C GLU A 178 19.96 2.78 13.62
N MET A 179 19.12 3.73 14.04
CA MET A 179 18.99 4.09 15.45
C MET A 179 18.59 2.89 16.32
N LEU A 180 17.63 2.09 15.87
CA LEU A 180 17.20 0.88 16.58
C LEU A 180 18.35 -0.13 16.73
N LEU A 181 19.18 -0.31 15.70
CA LEU A 181 20.37 -1.16 15.79
C LEU A 181 21.31 -0.67 16.88
N TRP A 182 21.66 0.61 16.89
CA TRP A 182 22.61 1.16 17.85
C TRP A 182 22.12 1.07 19.29
N LEU A 183 20.83 1.28 19.52
CA LEU A 183 20.18 1.02 20.81
C LEU A 183 20.28 -0.46 21.19
N ARG A 184 20.04 -1.37 20.23
CA ARG A 184 20.03 -2.81 20.46
C ARG A 184 21.40 -3.40 20.79
N VAL A 185 22.48 -2.84 20.23
CA VAL A 185 23.87 -3.22 20.53
C VAL A 185 24.50 -2.38 21.66
N ASN A 186 23.76 -1.43 22.23
CA ASN A 186 24.22 -0.49 23.26
C ASN A 186 25.50 0.27 22.87
N ASN A 187 25.57 0.76 21.62
CA ASN A 187 26.72 1.55 21.16
C ASN A 187 26.51 3.03 21.50
N GLU A 188 26.98 3.42 22.69
CA GLU A 188 26.81 4.76 23.25
C GLU A 188 27.39 5.86 22.36
N GLU A 189 28.54 5.63 21.71
CA GLU A 189 29.16 6.60 20.82
C GLU A 189 28.28 6.92 19.61
N LYS A 190 27.72 5.87 18.98
CA LYS A 190 26.81 6.04 17.83
C LYS A 190 25.49 6.67 18.25
N ILE A 191 24.95 6.27 19.40
CA ILE A 191 23.73 6.86 19.96
C ILE A 191 23.94 8.35 20.22
N GLN A 192 25.04 8.71 20.89
CA GLN A 192 25.35 10.11 21.21
C GLN A 192 25.57 10.93 19.94
N SER A 193 26.27 10.40 18.95
CA SER A 193 26.46 11.06 17.65
C SER A 193 25.13 11.39 16.98
N ILE A 194 24.15 10.47 17.02
CA ILE A 194 22.82 10.71 16.43
C ILE A 194 22.04 11.73 17.25
N CYS A 195 22.08 11.66 18.58
CA CYS A 195 21.42 12.65 19.45
C CYS A 195 21.98 14.06 19.24
N ASN A 196 23.29 14.21 19.11
CA ASN A 196 23.93 15.49 18.84
C ASN A 196 23.49 16.06 17.49
N TYR A 197 23.47 15.22 16.44
CA TYR A 197 22.97 15.62 15.13
C TYR A 197 21.51 16.11 15.20
N ILE A 198 20.63 15.40 15.91
CA ILE A 198 19.22 15.83 16.07
C ILE A 198 19.15 17.18 16.81
N ALA A 199 19.87 17.33 17.91
CA ALA A 199 19.87 18.56 18.71
C ALA A 199 20.37 19.79 17.93
N GLU A 200 21.36 19.62 17.05
CA GLU A 200 21.87 20.67 16.17
C GLU A 200 20.83 21.08 15.11
N ASN A 201 20.16 20.12 14.47
CA ASN A 201 19.18 20.39 13.41
C ASN A 201 17.83 20.91 13.95
N ASP A 202 17.42 20.52 15.15
CA ASP A 202 16.19 21.03 15.79
C ASP A 202 16.31 22.53 16.17
N SER A 203 17.53 23.07 16.22
CA SER A 203 17.79 24.48 16.54
C SER A 203 17.58 25.46 15.37
N GLU A 204 17.58 24.97 14.13
CA GLU A 204 17.48 25.80 12.91
C GLU A 204 16.07 25.85 12.31
N ASP A 205 15.16 24.94 12.67
CA ASP A 205 13.89 24.69 11.93
C ASP A 205 12.58 25.07 12.67
N MET A 206 12.66 25.99 13.64
CA MET A 206 11.48 26.45 14.39
C MET A 206 10.67 27.60 13.73
N SER A 207 11.02 28.07 12.54
CA SER A 207 10.22 29.10 11.85
C SER A 207 9.17 28.59 10.86
N ASP A 208 9.23 27.35 10.34
CA ASP A 208 8.34 26.97 9.21
C ASP A 208 7.59 25.63 9.29
N ILE A 209 7.81 24.77 10.29
CA ILE A 209 7.18 23.43 10.31
C ILE A 209 5.97 23.37 11.27
N ARG A 210 4.93 24.16 10.96
CA ARG A 210 3.56 23.98 11.51
C ARG A 210 2.69 23.08 10.63
N GLY A 211 3.28 22.19 9.82
CA GLY A 211 2.56 21.45 8.79
C GLY A 211 2.68 19.92 8.77
N ARG A 212 3.65 19.30 9.45
CA ARG A 212 3.85 17.83 9.39
C ARG A 212 4.28 17.24 10.74
N ARG A 213 3.40 17.31 11.72
CA ARG A 213 3.56 16.62 13.00
C ARG A 213 2.81 15.29 12.98
N THR A 214 3.46 14.19 12.62
CA THR A 214 3.01 12.84 13.06
C THR A 214 4.09 11.77 13.24
N SER A 215 5.39 11.99 12.94
CA SER A 215 6.40 10.92 13.14
C SER A 215 7.52 11.23 14.13
N PHE A 216 7.76 12.49 14.52
CA PHE A 216 8.95 12.86 15.31
C PHE A 216 8.73 13.03 16.82
N MET A 217 7.51 12.89 17.34
CA MET A 217 7.25 13.13 18.77
C MET A 217 7.63 11.98 19.72
N PHE A 218 8.18 10.86 19.24
CA PHE A 218 8.42 9.71 20.12
C PHE A 218 9.60 9.88 21.09
N PHE A 219 10.56 10.78 20.83
CA PHE A 219 11.77 10.89 21.67
C PHE A 219 11.72 11.95 22.77
N SER A 220 10.68 12.81 22.83
CA SER A 220 10.59 13.85 23.86
C SER A 220 10.21 13.33 25.26
N THR A 221 10.06 12.00 25.46
CA THR A 221 9.65 11.42 26.76
C THR A 221 10.72 10.60 27.48
N CYS A 222 11.93 10.42 26.91
CA CYS A 222 13.01 9.70 27.59
C CYS A 222 13.87 10.55 28.53
N THR A 223 13.43 11.76 28.87
CA THR A 223 13.93 12.48 30.05
C THR A 223 12.78 12.65 31.02
N ILE A 224 12.69 11.73 31.99
CA ILE A 224 12.21 11.87 33.37
C ILE A 224 11.92 10.44 33.86
N LEU A 225 12.89 9.81 34.53
CA LEU A 225 12.78 9.37 35.93
C LEU A 225 14.12 8.72 36.36
N PRO A 226 14.48 8.89 37.64
CA PRO A 226 15.84 8.76 38.17
C PRO A 226 16.33 7.32 38.35
#